data_AF-Q4DHB1-F1
#
_entry.id   AF-Q4DHB1-F1
#
_cell.length_a   1.000
_cell.length_b   1.000
_cell.length_c   1.000
_cell.angle_alpha   90.00
_cell.angle_beta   90.00
_cell.angle_gamma   90.00
#
_symmetry.space_group_name_H-M   'P 1'
#
loop_
_entity.id
_entity.type
_entity.pdbx_description
1 polymer ?
#
loop_
_entity_poly.entity_id
_entity_poly.type
_entity_poly.pdbx_seq_one_letter_code
_entity_poly.pdbx_strand_id
1 'polypeptide(L)'
;MYVFGISVPLTSLFWYLICCLVAIAEDLVWARVFLPDPFREPLRAAQFSFSIIGAVFYAVGAAPLFVYAYKYGLSYSQRQRRFLFGIALVFFTWSFPIFIIQLSMVLSKATWRNPVDDIVFVLSLISSAIGGCIAWFGYMHLVSYYIHQFQVVEQHIEQHDRLAPHPMRPVRSAPREDQPDTI
;
A
#
# COMPACT_ATOMS: atom_id res chain seq x y z
N MET A 1 19.09 -3.09 2.30
CA MET A 1 18.89 -4.00 1.15
C MET A 1 19.41 -3.28 -0.08
N TYR A 2 20.42 -3.86 -0.72
CA TYR A 2 20.97 -3.36 -1.97
C TYR A 2 20.52 -4.31 -3.07
N VAL A 3 20.00 -3.74 -4.17
CA VAL A 3 19.68 -4.48 -5.39
C VAL A 3 20.57 -3.84 -6.45
N PHE A 4 21.46 -4.64 -7.06
CA PHE A 4 22.49 -4.17 -7.99
C PHE A 4 23.44 -3.07 -7.44
N GLY A 5 23.72 -3.11 -6.13
CA GLY A 5 24.57 -2.10 -5.47
C GLY A 5 23.87 -0.77 -5.16
N ILE A 6 22.61 -0.60 -5.60
CA ILE A 6 21.78 0.57 -5.31
C ILE A 6 20.83 0.22 -4.16
N SER A 7 20.64 1.14 -3.22
CA SER A 7 19.70 0.92 -2.12
C SER A 7 18.25 0.92 -2.65
N VAL A 8 17.44 -0.04 -2.20
CA VAL A 8 16.03 -0.19 -2.62
C VAL A 8 15.20 1.11 -2.50
N PRO A 9 15.32 1.92 -1.42
CA PRO A 9 14.60 3.19 -1.33
C PRO A 9 14.99 4.19 -2.42
N LEU A 10 16.28 4.22 -2.78
CA LEU A 10 16.79 5.13 -3.81
C LEU A 10 16.32 4.69 -5.21
N THR A 11 16.35 3.40 -5.50
CA THR A 11 15.77 2.85 -6.74
C THR A 11 14.30 3.19 -6.85
N SER A 12 13.54 3.07 -5.75
CA SER A 12 12.12 3.40 -5.71
C SER A 12 11.88 4.89 -5.95
N LEU A 13 12.69 5.76 -5.35
CA LEU A 13 12.65 7.21 -5.57
C LEU A 13 12.80 7.53 -7.06
N PHE A 14 13.86 7.03 -7.70
CA PHE A 14 14.08 7.28 -9.13
C PHE A 14 13.00 6.66 -10.02
N TRP A 15 12.55 5.44 -9.70
CA TRP A 15 11.48 4.77 -10.44
C TRP A 15 10.21 5.61 -10.50
N TYR A 16 9.72 6.06 -9.33
CA TYR A 16 8.49 6.86 -9.29
C TYR A 16 8.68 8.25 -9.89
N LEU A 17 9.86 8.86 -9.75
CA LEU A 17 10.16 10.11 -10.44
C LEU A 17 10.04 9.98 -11.96
N ILE A 18 10.69 8.96 -12.55
CA ILE A 18 10.63 8.69 -13.99
C ILE A 18 9.20 8.46 -14.42
N CYS A 19 8.48 7.61 -13.68
CA CYS A 19 7.10 7.30 -13.97
C CYS A 19 6.17 8.53 -13.93
N CYS A 20 6.30 9.41 -12.93
CA CYS A 20 5.53 10.65 -12.86
C CYS A 20 5.84 11.57 -14.05
N LEU A 21 7.11 11.72 -14.43
CA LEU A 21 7.51 12.54 -15.57
C LEU A 21 6.95 12.01 -16.89
N VAL A 22 7.00 10.70 -17.10
CA VAL A 22 6.47 10.05 -18.32
C VAL A 22 4.95 10.20 -18.39
N ALA A 23 4.23 10.03 -17.26
CA ALA A 23 2.78 10.24 -17.22
C ALA A 23 2.38 11.68 -17.56
N ILE A 24 3.07 12.67 -16.99
CA ILE A 24 2.82 14.09 -17.31
C ILE A 24 3.14 14.38 -18.78
N ALA A 25 4.23 13.82 -19.31
CA ALA A 25 4.59 13.98 -20.72
C ALA A 25 3.53 13.38 -21.65
N GLU A 26 2.95 12.23 -21.29
CA GLU A 26 1.87 11.61 -22.04
C GLU A 26 0.62 12.49 -22.07
N ASP A 27 0.19 13.00 -20.92
CA ASP A 27 -0.95 13.93 -20.83
C ASP A 27 -0.70 15.21 -21.68
N LEU A 28 0.53 15.72 -21.70
CA LEU A 28 0.92 16.88 -22.54
C LEU A 28 0.90 16.58 -24.03
N VAL A 29 1.38 15.40 -24.45
CA VAL A 29 1.32 14.97 -25.85
C VAL A 29 -0.14 14.78 -26.26
N TRP A 30 -0.95 14.18 -25.40
CA TRP A 30 -2.36 13.95 -25.66
C TRP A 30 -3.10 15.27 -25.89
N ALA A 31 -2.91 16.26 -25.02
CA ALA A 31 -3.52 17.58 -25.11
C ALA A 31 -3.13 18.37 -26.37
N ARG A 32 -1.99 18.02 -27.01
CA ARG A 32 -1.52 18.68 -28.23
C ARG A 32 -1.99 18.02 -29.52
N VAL A 33 -2.17 16.70 -29.51
CA VAL A 33 -2.34 15.90 -30.72
C VAL A 33 -3.80 15.54 -30.99
N PHE A 34 -4.60 15.32 -29.96
CA PHE A 34 -5.94 14.74 -30.13
C PHE A 34 -7.04 15.80 -30.03
N LEU A 35 -8.03 15.67 -30.92
CA LEU A 35 -9.25 16.47 -30.83
C LEU A 35 -10.09 16.01 -29.62
N PRO A 36 -10.87 16.94 -29.03
CA PRO A 36 -11.81 16.64 -27.95
C PRO A 36 -12.79 15.51 -28.35
N ASP A 37 -12.66 14.35 -27.69
CA ASP A 37 -13.57 13.21 -27.82
C ASP A 37 -14.40 13.10 -26.52
N PRO A 38 -15.73 13.27 -26.55
CA PRO A 38 -16.56 13.41 -25.34
C PRO A 38 -16.52 12.18 -24.41
N PHE A 39 -16.24 10.99 -24.95
CA PHE A 39 -16.07 9.77 -24.15
C PHE A 39 -14.70 9.65 -23.48
N ARG A 40 -13.65 10.22 -24.10
CA ARG A 40 -12.26 10.09 -23.63
C ARG A 40 -11.87 11.23 -22.71
N GLU A 41 -12.43 12.42 -22.93
CA GLU A 41 -12.23 13.61 -22.09
C GLU A 41 -12.35 13.37 -20.59
N PRO A 42 -13.42 12.73 -20.05
CA PRO A 42 -13.54 12.57 -18.60
C PRO A 42 -12.45 11.63 -18.05
N LEU A 43 -12.12 10.56 -18.77
CA LEU A 43 -11.09 9.61 -18.36
C LEU A 43 -9.70 10.25 -18.42
N ARG A 44 -9.42 11.07 -19.44
CA ARG A 44 -8.16 11.81 -19.58
C ARG A 44 -8.02 12.93 -18.54
N ALA A 45 -9.11 13.65 -18.25
CA ALA A 45 -9.13 14.62 -17.16
C ALA A 45 -8.90 13.97 -15.79
N ALA A 46 -9.48 12.78 -15.56
CA ALA A 46 -9.22 11.99 -14.36
C ALA A 46 -7.75 11.54 -14.30
N GLN A 47 -7.22 11.02 -15.41
CA GLN A 47 -5.82 10.59 -15.50
C GLN A 47 -4.87 11.75 -15.16
N PHE A 48 -5.05 12.91 -15.80
CA PHE A 48 -4.26 14.11 -15.51
C PHE A 48 -4.37 14.54 -14.04
N SER A 49 -5.57 14.49 -13.47
CA SER A 49 -5.79 14.81 -12.05
C SER A 49 -5.00 13.87 -11.15
N PHE A 50 -5.02 12.56 -11.41
CA PHE A 50 -4.22 11.58 -10.66
C PHE A 50 -2.72 11.69 -10.93
N SER A 51 -2.28 12.10 -12.12
CA SER A 51 -0.88 12.43 -12.42
C SER A 51 -0.40 13.57 -11.51
N ILE A 52 -1.18 14.65 -11.39
CA ILE A 52 -0.85 15.80 -10.53
C ILE A 52 -0.91 15.44 -9.05
N ILE A 53 -2.00 14.80 -8.60
CA ILE A 53 -2.15 14.34 -7.21
C ILE A 53 -0.97 13.42 -6.85
N GLY A 54 -0.68 12.44 -7.69
CA GLY A 54 0.43 11.51 -7.51
C GLY A 54 1.77 12.23 -7.42
N ALA A 55 2.04 13.21 -8.28
CA ALA A 55 3.27 14.00 -8.23
C ALA A 55 3.40 14.80 -6.93
N VAL A 56 2.31 15.41 -6.44
CA VAL A 56 2.29 16.16 -5.17
C VAL A 56 2.53 15.22 -3.99
N PHE A 57 1.82 14.10 -3.93
CA PHE A 57 1.97 13.10 -2.87
C PHE A 57 3.36 12.45 -2.90
N TYR A 58 3.92 12.23 -4.09
CA TYR A 58 5.30 11.80 -4.25
C TYR A 58 6.28 12.85 -3.69
N ALA A 59 6.15 14.12 -4.10
CA ALA A 59 7.08 15.17 -3.70
C ALA A 59 7.04 15.50 -2.19
N VAL A 60 5.83 15.55 -1.60
CA VAL A 60 5.63 15.98 -0.20
C VAL A 60 5.63 14.81 0.78
N GLY A 61 5.22 13.61 0.34
CA GLY A 61 5.09 12.43 1.18
C GLY A 61 6.16 11.38 0.90
N ALA A 62 6.07 10.73 -0.26
CA ALA A 62 6.84 9.53 -0.56
C ALA A 62 8.34 9.78 -0.66
N ALA A 63 8.77 10.81 -1.42
CA ALA A 63 10.17 11.12 -1.62
C ALA A 63 10.88 11.47 -0.30
N PRO A 64 10.32 12.32 0.58
CA PRO A 64 10.85 12.49 1.93
C PRO A 64 10.95 11.17 2.69
N LEU A 65 9.91 10.33 2.68
CA LEU A 65 9.94 9.03 3.36
C LEU A 65 11.04 8.11 2.84
N PHE A 66 11.27 8.07 1.52
CA PHE A 66 12.34 7.29 0.90
C PHE A 66 13.73 7.82 1.28
N VAL A 67 13.93 9.14 1.26
CA VAL A 67 15.18 9.78 1.71
C VAL A 67 15.42 9.53 3.20
N TYR A 68 14.39 9.63 4.03
CA TYR A 68 14.48 9.34 5.47
C TYR A 68 14.78 7.86 5.74
N ALA A 69 14.19 6.94 4.98
CA ALA A 69 14.48 5.51 5.07
C ALA A 69 15.92 5.18 4.64
N TYR A 70 16.45 5.91 3.65
CA TYR A 70 17.82 5.77 3.17
C TYR A 70 18.86 6.35 4.16
N LYS A 71 18.72 7.62 4.54
CA LYS A 71 19.75 8.38 5.27
C LYS A 71 19.65 8.29 6.80
N TYR A 72 18.43 8.28 7.35
CA TYR A 72 18.19 8.56 8.79
C TYR A 72 17.59 7.40 9.58
N GLY A 73 17.48 6.21 9.01
CA GLY A 73 16.93 5.10 9.77
C GLY A 73 17.93 4.57 10.79
N LEU A 74 17.69 4.79 12.07
CA LEU A 74 18.57 4.26 13.12
C LEU A 74 18.35 2.75 13.32
N SER A 75 17.12 2.27 13.09
CA SER A 75 16.76 0.85 13.17
C SER A 75 16.19 0.33 11.85
N TYR A 76 16.50 -0.93 11.54
CA TYR A 76 16.01 -1.63 10.35
C TYR A 76 14.47 -1.61 10.26
N SER A 77 13.79 -1.87 11.38
CA SER A 77 12.31 -1.86 11.45
C SER A 77 11.72 -0.48 11.12
N GLN A 78 12.32 0.59 11.64
CA GLN A 78 11.88 1.96 11.33
C GLN A 78 12.11 2.34 9.86
N ARG A 79 13.23 1.91 9.26
CA ARG A 79 13.50 2.09 7.82
C ARG A 79 12.43 1.41 6.99
N GLN A 80 12.16 0.15 7.28
CA GLN A 80 11.20 -0.66 6.54
C GLN A 80 9.78 -0.07 6.67
N ARG A 81 9.35 0.34 7.86
CA ARG A 81 8.01 0.93 8.06
C ARG A 81 7.83 2.23 7.27
N ARG A 82 8.82 3.13 7.31
CA ARG A 82 8.78 4.39 6.53
C ARG A 82 8.78 4.13 5.03
N PHE A 83 9.59 3.18 4.59
CA PHE A 83 9.63 2.76 3.19
C PHE A 83 8.28 2.19 2.73
N LEU A 84 7.70 1.24 3.48
CA LEU A 84 6.39 0.65 3.20
C LEU A 84 5.29 1.70 3.15
N PHE A 85 5.29 2.65 4.09
CA PHE A 85 4.32 3.74 4.09
C PHE A 85 4.47 4.65 2.86
N GLY A 86 5.71 4.94 2.43
CA GLY A 86 5.97 5.67 1.19
C GLY A 86 5.47 4.91 -0.05
N ILE A 87 5.72 3.61 -0.14
CA ILE A 87 5.21 2.77 -1.23
C ILE A 87 3.68 2.73 -1.24
N ALA A 88 3.04 2.54 -0.09
CA ALA A 88 1.59 2.53 0.02
C ALA A 88 0.98 3.87 -0.42
N LEU A 89 1.57 4.98 -0.01
CA LEU A 89 1.13 6.32 -0.38
C LEU A 89 1.16 6.52 -1.90
N VAL A 90 2.25 6.15 -2.59
CA VAL A 90 2.33 6.24 -4.06
C VAL A 90 1.39 5.25 -4.74
N PHE A 91 1.25 4.05 -4.18
CA PHE A 91 0.35 3.02 -4.73
C PHE A 91 -1.10 3.51 -4.79
N PHE A 92 -1.62 4.01 -3.66
CA PHE A 92 -3.03 4.44 -3.58
C PHE A 92 -3.30 5.77 -4.28
N THR A 93 -2.32 6.67 -4.36
CA THR A 93 -2.53 8.01 -4.94
C THR A 93 -2.20 8.11 -6.42
N TRP A 94 -1.39 7.18 -6.95
CA TRP A 94 -0.86 7.29 -8.30
C TRP A 94 -0.94 5.97 -9.08
N SER A 95 -0.19 4.93 -8.70
CA SER A 95 -0.03 3.77 -9.59
C SER A 95 -1.30 2.96 -9.77
N PHE A 96 -2.09 2.76 -8.70
CA PHE A 96 -3.34 2.01 -8.80
C PHE A 96 -4.43 2.80 -9.54
N PRO A 97 -4.76 4.06 -9.21
CA PRO A 97 -5.75 4.83 -9.96
C PRO A 97 -5.42 4.97 -11.45
N ILE A 98 -4.17 5.28 -11.80
CA ILE A 98 -3.78 5.44 -13.21
C ILE A 98 -3.87 4.11 -13.95
N PHE A 99 -3.44 3.00 -13.34
CA PHE A 99 -3.57 1.68 -13.94
C PHE A 99 -5.05 1.34 -14.23
N ILE A 100 -5.96 1.60 -13.30
CA ILE A 100 -7.40 1.35 -13.50
C ILE A 100 -7.96 2.21 -14.65
N ILE A 101 -7.58 3.48 -14.72
CA ILE A 101 -8.01 4.39 -15.79
C ILE A 101 -7.49 3.90 -17.14
N GLN A 102 -6.20 3.59 -17.25
CA GLN A 102 -5.60 3.09 -18.48
C GLN A 102 -6.19 1.75 -18.90
N LEU A 103 -6.40 0.83 -17.95
CA LEU A 103 -7.08 -0.45 -18.21
C LEU A 103 -8.50 -0.23 -18.75
N SER A 104 -9.24 0.74 -18.21
CA SER A 104 -10.57 1.08 -18.72
C SER A 104 -10.54 1.64 -20.15
N MET A 105 -9.48 2.39 -20.52
CA MET A 105 -9.25 2.84 -21.88
C MET A 105 -8.90 1.68 -22.83
N VAL A 106 -8.07 0.72 -22.41
CA VAL A 106 -7.81 -0.52 -23.19
C VAL A 106 -9.12 -1.26 -23.46
N LEU A 107 -9.90 -1.52 -22.39
CA LEU A 107 -11.10 -2.34 -22.46
C LEU A 107 -12.23 -1.71 -23.28
N SER A 108 -12.30 -0.38 -23.30
CA SER A 108 -13.27 0.36 -24.13
C SER A 108 -12.94 0.36 -25.63
N LYS A 109 -11.90 -0.37 -26.06
CA LYS A 109 -11.38 -0.37 -27.44
C LYS A 109 -11.03 1.03 -27.94
N ALA A 110 -10.74 1.96 -27.01
CA ALA A 110 -10.25 3.28 -27.37
C ALA A 110 -8.92 3.07 -28.10
N THR A 111 -8.90 3.29 -29.41
CA THR A 111 -7.74 3.08 -30.28
C THR A 111 -6.47 3.72 -29.71
N TRP A 112 -5.52 2.86 -29.32
CA TRP A 112 -4.16 3.20 -28.89
C TRP A 112 -3.39 3.63 -30.13
N ARG A 113 -3.34 4.94 -30.37
CA ARG A 113 -2.64 5.48 -31.55
C ARG A 113 -1.21 5.93 -31.24
N ASN A 114 -0.87 6.08 -29.97
CA ASN A 114 0.40 6.66 -29.56
C ASN A 114 1.23 5.64 -28.77
N PRO A 115 2.50 5.37 -29.14
CA PRO A 115 3.37 4.46 -28.39
C PRO A 115 3.63 4.93 -26.94
N VAL A 116 3.46 6.22 -26.65
CA VAL A 116 3.62 6.75 -25.28
C VAL A 116 2.56 6.18 -24.34
N ASP A 117 1.32 6.00 -24.81
CA ASP A 117 0.22 5.42 -24.05
C ASP A 117 0.58 3.98 -23.62
N ASP A 118 1.15 3.20 -24.54
CA ASP A 118 1.63 1.82 -24.29
C ASP A 118 2.72 1.79 -23.21
N ILE A 119 3.68 2.72 -23.29
CA ILE A 119 4.74 2.83 -22.29
C ILE A 119 4.15 3.18 -20.91
N VAL A 120 3.23 4.15 -20.83
CA VAL A 120 2.57 4.53 -19.56
C VAL A 120 1.76 3.37 -18.99
N PHE A 121 1.07 2.61 -19.84
CA PHE A 121 0.35 1.42 -19.42
C PHE A 121 1.26 0.35 -18.83
N VAL A 122 2.35 0.02 -19.51
CA VAL A 122 3.32 -0.97 -19.03
C VAL A 122 3.97 -0.50 -17.72
N LEU A 123 4.37 0.77 -17.62
CA LEU A 123 4.95 1.34 -16.40
C LEU A 123 3.96 1.35 -15.23
N SER A 124 2.70 1.72 -15.48
CA SER A 124 1.65 1.73 -14.46
C SER A 124 1.26 0.32 -14.03
N LEU A 125 1.20 -0.65 -14.95
CA LEU A 125 0.99 -2.07 -14.66
C LEU A 125 2.10 -2.63 -13.76
N ILE A 126 3.37 -2.42 -14.13
CA ILE A 126 4.53 -2.88 -13.34
C ILE A 126 4.50 -2.23 -11.96
N SER A 127 4.28 -0.91 -11.89
CA SER A 127 4.23 -0.16 -10.64
C SER A 127 3.06 -0.58 -9.74
N SER A 128 1.89 -0.85 -10.33
CA SER A 128 0.70 -1.31 -9.62
C SER A 128 0.88 -2.74 -9.11
N ALA A 129 1.41 -3.65 -9.93
CA ALA A 129 1.69 -5.02 -9.52
C ALA A 129 2.72 -5.08 -8.39
N ILE A 130 3.88 -4.44 -8.56
CA ILE A 130 4.95 -4.45 -7.56
C ILE A 130 4.53 -3.69 -6.31
N GLY A 131 3.98 -2.47 -6.47
CA GLY A 131 3.51 -1.65 -5.36
C GLY A 131 2.39 -2.33 -4.58
N GLY A 132 1.44 -2.96 -5.27
CA GLY A 132 0.35 -3.72 -4.69
C GLY A 132 0.84 -4.94 -3.92
N CYS A 133 1.77 -5.72 -4.48
CA CYS A 133 2.40 -6.83 -3.75
C CYS A 133 3.10 -6.35 -2.48
N ILE A 134 3.91 -5.30 -2.55
CA ILE A 134 4.64 -4.76 -1.40
C ILE A 134 3.66 -4.22 -0.34
N ALA A 135 2.65 -3.46 -0.75
CA ALA A 135 1.64 -2.92 0.15
C ALA A 135 0.84 -4.05 0.83
N TRP A 136 0.48 -5.09 0.08
CA TRP A 136 -0.19 -6.28 0.59
C TRP A 136 0.65 -7.03 1.64
N PHE A 137 1.91 -7.33 1.33
CA PHE A 137 2.82 -7.96 2.29
C PHE A 137 3.06 -7.08 3.52
N GLY A 138 3.17 -5.77 3.33
CA GLY A 138 3.28 -4.81 4.43
C GLY A 138 2.04 -4.82 5.33
N TYR A 139 0.85 -4.86 4.74
CA TYR A 139 -0.42 -4.98 5.46
C TYR A 139 -0.51 -6.30 6.23
N MET A 140 -0.22 -7.43 5.59
CA MET A 140 -0.23 -8.75 6.24
C MET A 140 0.75 -8.83 7.41
N HIS A 141 1.94 -8.24 7.25
CA HIS A 141 2.92 -8.16 8.34
C HIS A 141 2.41 -7.33 9.52
N LEU A 142 1.72 -6.22 9.24
CA LEU A 142 1.11 -5.38 10.27
C LEU A 142 -0.03 -6.11 10.98
N VAL A 143 -0.90 -6.81 10.25
CA VAL A 143 -1.97 -7.64 10.83
C VAL A 143 -1.38 -8.74 11.71
N SER A 144 -0.36 -9.46 11.24
CA SER A 144 0.34 -10.49 12.03
C SER A 144 0.94 -9.91 13.32
N TYR A 145 1.56 -8.73 13.25
CA TYR A 145 2.09 -8.04 14.42
C TYR A 145 0.99 -7.74 15.46
N TYR A 146 -0.17 -7.23 15.03
CA TYR A 146 -1.28 -6.96 15.94
C TYR A 146 -1.84 -8.24 16.55
N ILE A 147 -2.03 -9.31 15.77
CA ILE A 147 -2.53 -10.59 16.28
C ILE A 147 -1.59 -11.15 17.36
N HIS A 148 -0.27 -11.14 17.12
CA HIS A 148 0.70 -11.56 18.13
C HIS A 148 0.68 -10.68 19.37
N GLN A 149 0.52 -9.36 19.21
CA GLN A 149 0.43 -8.45 20.36
C GLN A 149 -0.82 -8.72 21.20
N PHE A 150 -1.97 -9.01 20.58
CA PHE A 150 -3.18 -9.39 21.29
C PHE A 150 -2.99 -10.71 22.08
N GLN A 151 -2.36 -11.72 21.47
CA GLN A 151 -2.06 -12.98 22.17
C GLN A 151 -1.14 -12.80 23.38
N VAL A 152 -0.12 -11.94 23.28
CA VAL A 152 0.80 -11.66 24.41
C VAL A 152 0.08 -10.90 25.53
N VAL A 153 -0.83 -9.98 25.20
CA VAL A 153 -1.65 -9.26 26.19
C VAL A 153 -2.61 -10.23 26.89
N GLU A 154 -3.25 -11.14 26.17
CA GLU A 154 -4.10 -12.18 26.74
C GLU A 154 -3.32 -13.11 27.69
N GLN A 155 -2.11 -13.54 27.29
CA GLN A 155 -1.24 -14.36 28.15
C GLN A 155 -0.83 -13.63 29.44
N HIS A 156 -0.58 -12.32 29.39
CA HIS A 156 -0.26 -11.55 30.59
C HIS A 156 -1.46 -11.39 31.53
N ILE A 157 -2.69 -11.30 31.02
CA ILE A 157 -3.90 -11.26 31.85
C ILE A 157 -4.10 -12.61 32.54
N GLU A 158 -4.00 -13.73 31.81
CA GLU A 158 -4.13 -15.08 32.40
C GLU A 158 -3.05 -15.37 33.45
N GLN A 159 -1.82 -14.90 33.22
CA GLN A 159 -0.72 -15.12 34.17
C GLN A 159 -0.84 -14.23 35.42
N HIS A 160 -1.33 -13.00 35.28
CA HIS A 160 -1.58 -12.11 36.42
C HIS A 160 -2.73 -12.64 37.31
N ASP A 161 -3.78 -13.21 36.69
CA ASP A 161 -4.92 -13.79 37.42
C ASP A 161 -4.54 -15.09 38.17
N ARG A 162 -3.54 -15.84 37.67
CA ARG A 162 -2.95 -17.00 38.38
C ARG A 162 -2.03 -16.62 39.55
N LEU A 163 -1.51 -15.39 39.58
CA LEU A 163 -0.61 -14.87 40.62
C LEU A 163 -1.35 -14.02 41.67
N ALA A 164 -2.65 -13.77 41.50
CA ALA A 164 -3.46 -13.13 42.52
C ALA A 164 -3.52 -14.01 43.79
N PRO A 165 -3.43 -13.43 45.01
CA PRO A 165 -3.48 -14.19 46.28
C PRO A 165 -4.74 -15.05 46.43
N HIS A 166 -5.79 -14.73 45.69
CA HIS A 166 -6.97 -15.53 45.50
C HIS A 166 -7.19 -15.71 44.00
N PRO A 167 -6.70 -16.80 43.39
CA PRO A 167 -7.05 -17.10 42.01
C PRO A 167 -8.57 -17.23 41.96
N MET A 168 -9.22 -16.37 41.19
CA MET A 168 -10.64 -16.55 40.88
C MET A 168 -10.74 -17.84 40.09
N ARG A 169 -10.99 -18.93 40.81
CA ARG A 169 -11.28 -20.24 40.22
C ARG A 169 -12.43 -19.98 39.24
N PRO A 170 -12.26 -20.22 37.93
CA PRO A 170 -13.39 -20.17 37.03
C PRO A 170 -14.43 -21.10 37.63
N VAL A 171 -15.63 -20.56 37.89
CA VAL A 171 -16.79 -21.33 38.33
C VAL A 171 -17.11 -22.27 37.18
N ARG A 172 -16.40 -23.39 37.15
CA ARG A 172 -16.77 -24.56 36.38
C ARG A 172 -18.00 -25.04 37.11
N SER A 173 -19.16 -24.64 36.58
CA SER A 173 -20.43 -25.28 36.81
C SER A 173 -20.20 -26.79 36.68
N ALA A 174 -19.96 -27.43 37.83
CA ALA A 174 -20.00 -28.87 37.91
C ALA A 174 -21.44 -29.27 37.56
N PRO A 175 -21.65 -30.26 36.67
CA PRO A 175 -22.98 -30.78 36.44
C PRO A 175 -23.54 -31.27 37.77
N ARG A 176 -24.73 -30.80 38.14
CA ARG A 176 -25.52 -31.34 39.25
C ARG A 176 -25.94 -32.76 38.85
N GLU A 177 -25.16 -33.74 39.24
CA GLU A 177 -25.56 -35.15 39.35
C GLU A 177 -25.07 -35.62 40.73
N ASP A 178 -25.96 -36.27 41.49
CA ASP A 178 -25.72 -36.94 42.78
C ASP A 178 -25.69 -36.11 44.07
N GLN A 179 -26.79 -35.46 44.46
CA GLN A 179 -27.07 -35.28 45.89
C GLN A 179 -28.54 -35.61 46.24
N PRO A 180 -28.78 -36.46 47.26
CA PRO A 180 -29.84 -37.47 47.27
C PRO A 180 -31.17 -36.97 47.80
N ASP A 181 -32.23 -37.71 47.45
CA ASP A 181 -33.61 -37.51 47.88
C ASP A 181 -33.75 -37.36 49.40
N THR A 182 -34.40 -36.29 49.82
CA THR A 182 -34.98 -36.17 51.16
C THR A 182 -36.49 -35.99 51.04
N ILE A 183 -37.16 -37.03 51.57
CA ILE A 183 -38.59 -37.24 51.88
C ILE A 183 -39.53 -37.42 50.69
#